data_AF-A0A660UA01-F1
#
_entry.id   AF-A0A660UA01-F1
#
_cell.length_a   1.000
_cell.length_b   1.000
_cell.length_c   1.000
_cell.angle_alpha   90.00
_cell.angle_beta   90.00
_cell.angle_gamma   90.00
#
_symmetry.space_group_name_H-M   'P 1'
#
loop_
_entity.id
_entity.type
_entity.pdbx_description
1 polymer ?
#
loop_
_entity_poly.entity_id
_entity_poly.type
_entity_poly.pdbx_seq_one_letter_code
_entity_poly.pdbx_strand_id
1 'polypeptide(L)'
;MRAFVSSIISALIAALICPGWGERVERIEVRPVRVEIRPGMTRPAPRFPSDPRLESRLKAIMRGGKIDAEGIQSLLERAVESGALVRIGKSIYRSAWHLLDELILSMDEGTRSKLAELHEMRARVRAGAALKRGDLRTIVELFRLYPLSRSVHEAMLMMGERLLRRGFSNSAYWLFRSVLSHSTDPAIADKAKVGLWLSLPGLGAGPDEIEKAFEGVPPGAELPWMGGVERADRIKSRLLSSVEPIPEPAAPSLSEIKLLKLRLPPVPPWDFDLIGQAKPETFPDVLGRLVEIGDKLILSGPELIALFEEGAERPLWVRKLGGPRIEDAGERVRRRGGWIHPGRFVPAADGERLYSRWGVDESGRMVSVAAFDLRTGRMIWSTADDPELEGLRFATD
;
A
#
# COMPACT_ATOMS: atom_id res chain seq x y z
N MET A 1 -13.20 -17.40 38.35
CA MET A 1 -13.50 -18.74 37.79
C MET A 1 -13.20 -18.88 36.28
N ARG A 2 -13.45 -17.87 35.43
CA ARG A 2 -13.19 -17.99 33.96
C ARG A 2 -11.71 -17.93 33.52
N ALA A 3 -10.81 -17.35 34.33
CA ALA A 3 -9.38 -17.28 34.00
C ALA A 3 -8.59 -18.58 34.28
N PHE A 4 -9.10 -19.43 35.19
CA PHE A 4 -8.41 -20.66 35.61
C PHE A 4 -8.57 -21.81 34.59
N VAL A 5 -9.65 -21.78 33.81
CA VAL A 5 -9.93 -22.79 32.77
C VAL A 5 -9.07 -22.57 31.51
N SER A 6 -8.70 -21.32 31.20
CA SER A 6 -7.91 -21.00 30.00
C SER A 6 -6.47 -21.50 30.08
N SER A 7 -5.85 -21.51 31.27
CA SER A 7 -4.46 -21.93 31.44
C SER A 7 -4.28 -23.45 31.37
N ILE A 8 -5.31 -24.21 31.76
CA ILE A 8 -5.32 -25.68 31.68
C ILE A 8 -5.52 -26.14 30.23
N ILE A 9 -6.36 -25.42 29.47
CA ILE A 9 -6.60 -25.71 28.04
C ILE A 9 -5.34 -25.42 27.20
N SER A 10 -4.61 -24.32 27.46
CA SER A 10 -3.36 -24.04 26.73
C SER A 10 -2.25 -25.06 27.03
N ALA A 11 -2.16 -25.60 28.24
CA ALA A 11 -1.20 -26.64 28.59
C ALA A 11 -1.58 -28.02 28.00
N LEU A 12 -2.87 -28.35 27.93
CA LEU A 12 -3.36 -29.58 27.29
C LEU A 12 -3.18 -29.55 25.75
N ILE A 13 -3.36 -28.38 25.13
CA ILE A 13 -3.10 -28.18 23.69
C ILE A 13 -1.61 -28.31 23.38
N ALA A 14 -0.73 -27.79 24.23
CA ALA A 14 0.72 -27.94 24.06
C ALA A 14 1.20 -29.41 24.20
N ALA A 15 0.53 -30.22 25.03
CA ALA A 15 0.83 -31.65 25.19
C ALA A 15 0.29 -32.52 24.05
N LEU A 16 -0.79 -32.12 23.37
CA LEU A 16 -1.41 -32.86 22.26
C LEU A 16 -0.73 -32.63 20.90
N ILE A 17 0.04 -31.53 20.76
CA ILE A 17 0.69 -31.16 19.48
C ILE A 17 2.11 -31.76 19.34
N CYS A 18 2.69 -32.31 20.41
CA CYS A 18 4.05 -32.88 20.40
C CYS A 18 4.12 -34.25 21.10
N PRO A 19 3.83 -35.38 20.42
CA PRO A 19 4.05 -36.71 20.98
C PRO A 19 5.54 -37.04 20.88
N GLY A 20 6.32 -36.73 21.92
CA GLY A 20 7.74 -37.09 21.93
C GLY A 20 8.56 -36.68 23.15
N TRP A 21 8.01 -35.96 24.13
CA TRP A 21 8.73 -35.58 25.34
C TRP A 21 8.23 -36.38 26.54
N GLY A 22 8.52 -37.67 26.52
CA GLY A 22 8.57 -38.48 27.74
C GLY A 22 9.94 -38.30 28.38
N GLU A 23 10.01 -37.46 29.42
CA GLU A 23 10.68 -37.73 30.71
C GLU A 23 11.10 -36.44 31.43
N ARG A 24 10.73 -36.38 32.72
CA ARG A 24 11.19 -35.48 33.80
C ARG A 24 10.81 -34.00 33.73
N VAL A 25 9.66 -33.68 34.33
CA VAL A 25 9.52 -32.46 35.14
C VAL A 25 8.90 -32.83 36.47
N GLU A 26 9.73 -32.92 37.51
CA GLU A 26 9.28 -33.02 38.90
C GLU A 26 8.69 -31.69 39.35
N ARG A 27 7.40 -31.72 39.74
CA ARG A 27 6.67 -30.80 40.63
C ARG A 27 7.06 -29.30 40.57
N ILE A 28 6.22 -28.49 39.91
CA ILE A 28 6.17 -27.04 40.11
C ILE A 28 5.12 -26.73 41.18
N GLU A 29 5.56 -26.27 42.36
CA GLU A 29 4.69 -25.78 43.43
C GLU A 29 4.37 -24.29 43.19
N VAL A 30 3.11 -23.96 42.90
CA VAL A 30 2.66 -22.57 42.66
C VAL A 30 2.06 -22.02 43.94
N ARG A 31 2.75 -21.05 44.59
CA ARG A 31 2.19 -20.26 45.70
C ARG A 31 1.44 -19.03 45.15
N PRO A 32 0.19 -18.77 45.58
CA PRO A 32 -0.58 -17.63 45.09
C PRO A 32 -0.09 -16.32 45.71
N VAL A 33 0.43 -15.41 44.87
CA VAL A 33 0.66 -14.01 45.24
C VAL A 33 -0.62 -13.22 44.96
N ARG A 34 -1.16 -12.57 45.99
CA ARG A 34 -2.35 -11.71 45.89
C ARG A 34 -1.91 -10.35 45.33
N VAL A 35 -2.33 -10.03 44.11
CA VAL A 35 -2.11 -8.71 43.50
C VAL A 35 -3.38 -7.90 43.63
N GLU A 36 -3.33 -6.81 44.41
CA GLU A 36 -4.38 -5.79 44.44
C GLU A 36 -4.28 -4.89 43.21
N ILE A 37 -5.38 -4.76 42.47
CA ILE A 37 -5.46 -3.88 41.31
C ILE A 37 -6.01 -2.52 41.77
N ARG A 38 -5.19 -1.47 41.68
CA ARG A 38 -5.65 -0.07 41.83
C ARG A 38 -6.32 0.41 40.53
N PRO A 39 -7.47 1.11 40.60
CA PRO A 39 -8.06 1.77 39.44
C PRO A 39 -7.33 3.09 39.18
N GLY A 40 -6.64 3.22 38.05
CA GLY A 40 -6.09 4.50 37.61
C GLY A 40 -4.85 4.38 36.74
N MET A 41 -5.04 4.18 35.44
CA MET A 41 -4.08 4.61 34.42
C MET A 41 -4.82 4.78 33.09
N THR A 42 -5.42 5.95 32.89
CA THR A 42 -5.74 6.42 31.55
C THR A 42 -4.42 6.53 30.78
N ARG A 43 -4.19 5.59 29.86
CA ARG A 43 -3.02 5.60 28.98
C ARG A 43 -2.98 6.95 28.24
N PRO A 44 -1.84 7.65 28.18
CA PRO A 44 -1.72 8.85 27.36
C PRO A 44 -1.96 8.48 25.89
N ALA A 45 -2.72 9.32 25.18
CA ALA A 45 -2.96 9.14 23.76
C ALA A 45 -1.61 9.17 22.99
N PRO A 46 -1.45 8.35 21.93
CA PRO A 46 -0.24 8.34 21.12
C PRO A 46 0.06 9.73 20.54
N ARG A 47 1.34 10.11 20.50
CA ARG A 47 1.82 11.36 19.88
C ARG A 47 2.20 11.11 18.42
N PHE A 48 1.20 11.18 17.55
CA PHE A 48 1.40 11.34 16.09
C PHE A 48 1.72 12.81 15.77
N PRO A 49 2.10 13.18 14.53
CA PRO A 49 1.85 14.53 14.04
C PRO A 49 0.35 14.78 14.20
N SER A 50 0.01 15.39 15.33
CA SER A 50 -1.35 15.68 15.72
C SER A 50 -1.44 17.19 15.71
N ASP A 51 -2.42 17.67 14.96
CA ASP A 51 -2.76 19.06 14.95
C ASP A 51 -4.15 19.15 15.58
N PRO A 52 -4.25 19.44 16.89
CA PRO A 52 -5.52 19.43 17.59
C PRO A 52 -6.54 20.40 16.99
N ARG A 53 -6.08 21.49 16.33
CA ARG A 53 -6.96 22.46 15.68
C ARG A 53 -7.52 21.87 14.39
N LEU A 54 -6.67 21.27 13.55
CA LEU A 54 -7.08 20.55 12.33
C LEU A 54 -8.02 19.40 12.67
N GLU A 55 -7.66 18.56 13.65
CA GLU A 55 -8.47 17.44 14.12
C GLU A 55 -9.84 17.90 14.64
N SER A 56 -9.88 18.94 15.46
CA SER A 56 -11.14 19.48 15.99
C SER A 56 -12.04 20.02 14.87
N ARG A 57 -11.46 20.71 13.89
CA ARG A 57 -12.19 21.29 12.77
C ARG A 57 -12.71 20.22 11.81
N LEU A 58 -11.91 19.19 11.50
CA LEU A 58 -12.35 18.05 10.69
C LEU A 58 -13.46 17.25 11.38
N LYS A 59 -13.35 17.00 12.69
CA LYS A 59 -14.44 16.35 13.45
C LYS A 59 -15.74 17.17 13.45
N ALA A 60 -15.65 18.50 13.49
CA ALA A 60 -16.82 19.36 13.39
C ALA A 60 -17.50 19.21 12.03
N ILE A 61 -16.73 19.19 10.95
CA ILE A 61 -17.24 18.99 9.58
C ILE A 61 -17.88 17.61 9.43
N MET A 62 -17.20 16.54 9.90
CA MET A 62 -17.72 15.18 9.86
C MET A 62 -19.05 15.00 10.64
N ARG A 63 -19.38 15.91 11.57
CA ARG A 63 -20.65 15.93 12.30
C ARG A 63 -21.73 16.80 11.62
N GLY A 64 -21.51 17.24 10.39
CA GLY A 64 -22.43 18.08 9.63
C GLY A 64 -22.13 19.58 9.72
N GLY A 65 -20.95 19.97 10.22
CA GLY A 65 -20.49 21.35 10.17
C GLY A 65 -20.31 21.82 8.73
N LYS A 66 -20.81 23.02 8.40
CA LYS A 66 -20.61 23.63 7.08
C LYS A 66 -19.19 24.19 6.96
N ILE A 67 -18.64 24.12 5.75
CA ILE A 67 -17.36 24.71 5.41
C ILE A 67 -17.40 25.23 3.98
N ASP A 68 -16.76 26.36 3.73
CA ASP A 68 -16.63 26.98 2.42
C ASP A 68 -15.31 26.59 1.72
N ALA A 69 -15.16 26.98 0.46
CA ALA A 69 -14.01 26.64 -0.37
C ALA A 69 -12.66 27.11 0.23
N GLU A 70 -12.59 28.36 0.71
CA GLU A 70 -11.39 28.89 1.38
C GLU A 70 -11.08 28.14 2.68
N GLY A 71 -12.12 27.78 3.43
CA GLY A 71 -12.00 26.93 4.60
C GLY A 71 -11.41 25.56 4.27
N ILE A 72 -11.85 24.92 3.19
CA ILE A 72 -11.31 23.62 2.73
C ILE A 72 -9.86 23.77 2.30
N GLN A 73 -9.54 24.78 1.50
CA GLN A 73 -8.19 25.05 1.02
C GLN A 73 -7.20 25.25 2.18
N SER A 74 -7.58 26.04 3.19
CA SER A 74 -6.76 26.25 4.39
C SER A 74 -6.52 24.94 5.17
N LEU A 75 -7.48 24.02 5.19
CA LEU A 75 -7.30 22.70 5.81
C LEU A 75 -6.40 21.79 4.98
N LEU A 76 -6.49 21.83 3.65
CA LEU A 76 -5.59 21.08 2.76
C LEU A 76 -4.14 21.50 2.95
N GLU A 77 -3.85 22.80 2.94
CA GLU A 77 -2.50 23.34 3.15
C GLU A 77 -1.91 22.83 4.46
N ARG A 78 -2.69 22.94 5.54
CA ARG A 78 -2.29 22.49 6.87
C ARG A 78 -2.16 20.97 6.97
N ALA A 79 -3.01 20.21 6.30
CA ALA A 79 -2.95 18.75 6.29
C ALA A 79 -1.73 18.23 5.53
N VAL A 80 -1.39 18.85 4.39
CA VAL A 80 -0.19 18.52 3.61
C VAL A 80 1.08 18.89 4.35
N GLU A 81 1.14 20.07 4.97
CA GLU A 81 2.31 20.53 5.73
C GLU A 81 2.58 19.66 6.96
N SER A 82 1.52 19.33 7.71
CA SER A 82 1.67 18.59 8.98
C SER A 82 1.74 17.07 8.82
N GLY A 83 1.27 16.52 7.70
CA GLY A 83 1.07 15.08 7.54
C GLY A 83 0.16 14.48 8.62
N ALA A 84 -0.77 15.27 9.17
CA ALA A 84 -1.48 14.92 10.39
C ALA A 84 -2.41 13.72 10.24
N LEU A 85 -2.54 12.96 11.33
CA LEU A 85 -3.54 11.91 11.49
C LEU A 85 -4.70 12.40 12.37
N VAL A 86 -5.92 12.08 11.95
CA VAL A 86 -7.16 12.44 12.63
C VAL A 86 -7.74 11.19 13.28
N ARG A 87 -8.03 11.28 14.58
CA ARG A 87 -8.68 10.20 15.31
C ARG A 87 -10.19 10.19 15.04
N ILE A 88 -10.68 9.17 14.35
CA ILE A 88 -12.11 9.03 14.02
C ILE A 88 -12.87 8.06 14.94
N GLY A 89 -12.17 7.35 15.83
CA GLY A 89 -12.78 6.42 16.78
C GLY A 89 -11.94 6.20 18.05
N LYS A 90 -12.31 5.19 18.84
CA LYS A 90 -11.55 4.87 20.08
C LYS A 90 -10.09 4.51 19.78
N SER A 91 -9.81 3.87 18.65
CA SER A 91 -8.44 3.46 18.26
C SER A 91 -8.18 3.56 16.75
N ILE A 92 -8.99 4.33 16.01
CA ILE A 92 -8.87 4.44 14.55
C ILE A 92 -8.38 5.85 14.19
N TYR A 93 -7.32 5.89 13.40
CA TYR A 93 -6.70 7.10 12.85
C TYR A 93 -6.75 7.04 11.32
N ARG A 94 -7.01 8.18 10.67
CA ARG A 94 -6.92 8.32 9.21
C ARG A 94 -6.12 9.57 8.85
N SER A 95 -5.52 9.58 7.67
CA SER A 95 -4.85 10.77 7.13
C SER A 95 -5.83 11.94 7.05
N ALA A 96 -5.44 13.11 7.57
CA ALA A 96 -6.22 14.33 7.46
C ALA A 96 -6.48 14.69 5.99
N TRP A 97 -5.48 14.50 5.13
CA TRP A 97 -5.61 14.73 3.69
C TRP A 97 -6.65 13.81 3.07
N HIS A 98 -6.62 12.52 3.40
CA HIS A 98 -7.58 11.56 2.85
C HIS A 98 -9.01 11.84 3.29
N LEU A 99 -9.22 12.28 4.54
CA LEU A 99 -10.54 12.71 5.01
C LEU A 99 -11.03 13.96 4.26
N LEU A 100 -10.14 14.89 3.93
CA LEU A 100 -10.46 16.05 3.11
C LEU A 100 -10.75 15.67 1.66
N ASP A 101 -10.02 14.70 1.12
CA ASP A 101 -10.20 14.16 -0.22
C ASP A 101 -11.59 13.52 -0.39
N GLU A 102 -11.96 12.62 0.53
CA GLU A 102 -13.31 12.04 0.59
C GLU A 102 -14.39 13.13 0.73
N LEU A 103 -14.14 14.13 1.57
CA LEU A 103 -15.05 15.26 1.74
C LEU A 103 -15.25 15.98 0.40
N ILE A 104 -14.16 16.35 -0.30
CA ILE A 104 -14.18 17.07 -1.59
C ILE A 104 -14.96 16.29 -2.64
N LEU A 105 -14.74 14.98 -2.73
CA LEU A 105 -15.44 14.12 -3.68
C LEU A 105 -16.94 13.96 -3.35
N SER A 106 -17.34 14.17 -2.10
CA SER A 106 -18.75 14.10 -1.66
C SER A 106 -19.49 15.45 -1.65
N MET A 107 -18.82 16.56 -1.98
CA MET A 107 -19.45 17.89 -1.99
C MET A 107 -20.47 18.05 -3.10
N ASP A 108 -21.40 18.99 -2.92
CA ASP A 108 -22.28 19.44 -3.99
C ASP A 108 -21.50 20.15 -5.10
N GLU A 109 -22.05 20.10 -6.32
CA GLU A 109 -21.42 20.66 -7.53
C GLU A 109 -21.11 22.16 -7.41
N GLY A 110 -21.97 22.93 -6.73
CA GLY A 110 -21.78 24.37 -6.56
C GLY A 110 -20.56 24.71 -5.69
N THR A 111 -20.39 24.00 -4.58
CA THR A 111 -19.22 24.15 -3.70
C THR A 111 -17.94 23.63 -4.38
N ARG A 112 -18.03 22.48 -5.05
CA ARG A 112 -16.90 21.86 -5.76
C ARG A 112 -16.39 22.75 -6.90
N SER A 113 -17.28 23.39 -7.65
CA SER A 113 -16.92 24.32 -8.73
C SER A 113 -16.17 25.55 -8.21
N LYS A 114 -16.66 26.20 -7.14
CA LYS A 114 -15.95 27.33 -6.51
C LYS A 114 -14.56 26.95 -5.99
N LEU A 115 -14.43 25.75 -5.42
CA LEU A 115 -13.13 25.24 -4.97
C LEU A 115 -12.19 24.97 -6.16
N ALA A 116 -12.71 24.46 -7.28
CA ALA A 116 -11.93 24.25 -8.50
C ALA A 116 -11.38 25.55 -9.08
N GLU A 117 -12.17 26.63 -9.11
CA GLU A 117 -11.69 27.97 -9.52
C GLU A 117 -10.54 28.46 -8.63
N LEU A 118 -10.69 28.33 -7.31
CA LEU A 118 -9.66 28.69 -6.33
C LEU A 118 -8.37 27.87 -6.52
N HIS A 119 -8.50 26.55 -6.67
CA HIS A 119 -7.39 25.64 -6.91
C HIS A 119 -6.64 26.01 -8.19
N GLU A 120 -7.37 26.27 -9.27
CA GLU A 120 -6.77 26.62 -10.56
C GLU A 120 -6.03 27.97 -10.49
N MET A 121 -6.62 28.99 -9.86
CA MET A 121 -5.98 30.29 -9.65
C MET A 121 -4.64 30.16 -8.90
N ARG A 122 -4.57 29.29 -7.87
CA ARG A 122 -3.37 29.11 -7.04
C ARG A 122 -2.32 28.19 -7.67
N ALA A 123 -2.74 27.20 -8.45
CA ALA A 123 -1.85 26.15 -8.92
C ALA A 123 -1.25 26.40 -10.31
N ARG A 124 -1.96 27.08 -11.22
CA ARG A 124 -1.64 27.16 -12.67
C ARG A 124 -0.17 27.42 -12.98
N VAL A 125 0.39 28.50 -12.42
CA VAL A 125 1.79 28.91 -12.69
C VAL A 125 2.78 27.87 -12.18
N ARG A 126 2.55 27.35 -10.97
CA ARG A 126 3.43 26.36 -10.34
C ARG A 126 3.38 25.02 -11.05
N ALA A 127 2.18 24.58 -11.47
CA ALA A 127 1.96 23.36 -12.23
C ALA A 127 2.68 23.40 -13.58
N GLY A 128 2.53 24.49 -14.33
CA GLY A 128 3.22 24.67 -15.61
C GLY A 128 4.74 24.69 -15.46
N ALA A 129 5.26 25.32 -14.41
CA ALA A 129 6.69 25.34 -14.13
C ALA A 129 7.24 23.95 -13.73
N ALA A 130 6.52 23.22 -12.88
CA ALA A 130 6.90 21.88 -12.45
C ALA A 130 6.92 20.88 -13.61
N LEU A 131 5.89 20.93 -14.47
CA LEU A 131 5.82 20.12 -15.68
C LEU A 131 6.99 20.36 -16.64
N LYS A 132 7.34 21.63 -16.89
CA LYS A 132 8.48 22.00 -17.75
C LYS A 132 9.79 21.41 -17.24
N ARG A 133 9.97 21.38 -15.91
CA ARG A 133 11.13 20.75 -15.26
C ARG A 133 11.05 19.22 -15.18
N GLY A 134 9.89 18.62 -15.47
CA GLY A 134 9.66 17.19 -15.26
C GLY A 134 9.62 16.79 -13.78
N ASP A 135 9.30 17.72 -12.89
CA ASP A 135 9.35 17.55 -11.43
C ASP A 135 8.06 16.90 -10.91
N LEU A 136 8.03 15.55 -10.96
CA LEU A 136 6.89 14.75 -10.52
C LEU A 136 6.55 15.00 -9.05
N ARG A 137 7.55 15.15 -8.17
CA ARG A 137 7.33 15.39 -6.74
C ARG A 137 6.52 16.67 -6.53
N THR A 138 6.94 17.77 -7.15
CA THR A 138 6.20 19.03 -7.05
C THR A 138 4.79 18.91 -7.64
N ILE A 139 4.62 18.16 -8.75
CA ILE A 139 3.28 17.94 -9.34
C ILE A 139 2.36 17.18 -8.37
N VAL A 140 2.85 16.15 -7.69
CA VAL A 140 2.08 15.38 -6.69
C VAL A 140 1.78 16.22 -5.45
N GLU A 141 2.73 17.02 -4.98
CA GLU A 141 2.50 17.97 -3.87
C GLU A 141 1.43 19.00 -4.24
N LEU A 142 1.47 19.54 -5.46
CA LEU A 142 0.44 20.45 -5.98
C LEU A 142 -0.92 19.76 -6.11
N PHE A 143 -0.98 18.49 -6.50
CA PHE A 143 -2.23 17.73 -6.53
C PHE A 143 -2.83 17.58 -5.13
N ARG A 144 -2.00 17.29 -4.13
CA ARG A 144 -2.48 17.20 -2.74
C ARG A 144 -3.01 18.54 -2.23
N LEU A 145 -2.40 19.65 -2.63
CA LEU A 145 -2.82 20.99 -2.23
C LEU A 145 -4.03 21.51 -3.02
N TYR A 146 -4.16 21.12 -4.29
CA TYR A 146 -5.12 21.67 -5.25
C TYR A 146 -5.74 20.55 -6.12
N PRO A 147 -6.42 19.56 -5.50
CA PRO A 147 -6.84 18.32 -6.19
C PRO A 147 -7.83 18.55 -7.33
N LEU A 148 -8.48 19.71 -7.40
CA LEU A 148 -9.44 20.07 -8.47
C LEU A 148 -8.84 21.00 -9.54
N SER A 149 -7.54 21.32 -9.50
CA SER A 149 -6.93 22.18 -10.51
C SER A 149 -6.76 21.45 -11.84
N ARG A 150 -7.35 22.03 -12.88
CA ARG A 150 -7.16 21.63 -14.29
C ARG A 150 -5.68 21.59 -14.69
N SER A 151 -4.93 22.65 -14.37
CA SER A 151 -3.51 22.72 -14.73
C SER A 151 -2.67 21.62 -14.07
N VAL A 152 -3.01 21.24 -12.83
CA VAL A 152 -2.37 20.11 -12.15
C VAL A 152 -2.76 18.79 -12.80
N HIS A 153 -4.03 18.61 -13.15
CA HIS A 153 -4.49 17.41 -13.88
C HIS A 153 -3.77 17.24 -15.21
N GLU A 154 -3.64 18.31 -16.00
CA GLU A 154 -2.90 18.28 -17.27
C GLU A 154 -1.43 17.90 -17.07
N ALA A 155 -0.79 18.43 -16.02
CA ALA A 155 0.58 18.06 -15.67
C ALA A 155 0.70 16.58 -15.24
N MET A 156 -0.26 16.07 -14.47
CA MET A 156 -0.32 14.66 -14.08
C MET A 156 -0.58 13.73 -15.28
N LEU A 157 -1.45 14.11 -16.22
CA LEU A 157 -1.69 13.36 -17.45
C LEU A 157 -0.41 13.22 -18.27
N MET A 158 0.30 14.33 -18.50
CA MET A 158 1.55 14.33 -19.25
C MET A 158 2.65 13.53 -18.55
N MET A 159 2.73 13.63 -17.22
CA MET A 159 3.71 12.84 -16.45
C MET A 159 3.34 11.35 -16.44
N GLY A 160 2.05 11.01 -16.32
CA GLY A 160 1.54 9.65 -16.42
C GLY A 160 1.88 9.03 -17.77
N GLU A 161 1.72 9.77 -18.87
CA GLU A 161 2.11 9.30 -20.21
C GLU A 161 3.62 9.06 -20.30
N ARG A 162 4.45 9.97 -19.77
CA ARG A 162 5.92 9.78 -19.73
C ARG A 162 6.30 8.53 -18.94
N LEU A 163 5.62 8.27 -17.82
CA LEU A 163 5.84 7.10 -16.98
C LEU A 163 5.42 5.81 -17.67
N LEU A 164 4.27 5.80 -18.37
CA LEU A 164 3.85 4.66 -19.19
C LEU A 164 4.88 4.30 -20.25
N ARG A 165 5.36 5.29 -21.00
CA ARG A 165 6.37 5.08 -22.05
C ARG A 165 7.68 4.50 -21.51
N ARG A 166 7.96 4.70 -20.21
CA ARG A 166 9.13 4.17 -19.50
C ARG A 166 8.87 2.83 -18.79
N GLY A 167 7.65 2.27 -18.89
CA GLY A 167 7.28 1.00 -18.24
C GLY A 167 6.82 1.12 -16.78
N PHE A 168 6.62 2.33 -16.25
CA PHE A 168 6.20 2.54 -14.86
C PHE A 168 4.66 2.53 -14.72
N SER A 169 4.02 1.44 -15.12
CA SER A 169 2.55 1.33 -15.22
C SER A 169 1.81 1.56 -13.90
N ASN A 170 2.37 1.12 -12.76
CA ASN A 170 1.80 1.40 -11.43
C ASN A 170 1.72 2.90 -11.12
N SER A 171 2.79 3.64 -11.38
CA SER A 171 2.85 5.08 -11.07
C SER A 171 1.95 5.87 -12.01
N ALA A 172 1.94 5.50 -13.30
CA ALA A 172 1.05 6.09 -14.27
C ALA A 172 -0.43 5.84 -13.94
N TYR A 173 -0.78 4.60 -13.58
CA TYR A 173 -2.13 4.23 -13.16
C TYR A 173 -2.62 5.11 -12.01
N TRP A 174 -1.79 5.32 -10.99
CA TRP A 174 -2.14 6.18 -9.87
C TRP A 174 -2.42 7.63 -10.30
N LEU A 175 -1.60 8.19 -11.19
CA LEU A 175 -1.80 9.55 -11.70
C LEU A 175 -3.10 9.66 -12.49
N PHE A 176 -3.37 8.72 -13.40
CA PHE A 176 -4.59 8.73 -14.20
C PHE A 176 -5.83 8.49 -13.34
N ARG A 177 -5.78 7.59 -12.36
CA ARG A 177 -6.89 7.34 -11.42
C ARG A 177 -7.22 8.60 -10.63
N SER A 178 -6.19 9.27 -10.13
CA SER A 178 -6.31 10.50 -9.35
C SER A 178 -6.92 11.62 -10.19
N VAL A 179 -6.50 11.78 -11.45
CA VAL A 179 -7.13 12.75 -12.36
C VAL A 179 -8.58 12.38 -12.66
N LEU A 180 -8.87 11.11 -12.96
CA LEU A 180 -10.21 10.66 -13.33
C LEU A 180 -11.23 10.92 -12.20
N SER A 181 -10.86 10.68 -10.94
CA SER A 181 -11.78 10.89 -9.81
C SER A 181 -12.01 12.38 -9.49
N HIS A 182 -11.06 13.24 -9.82
CA HIS A 182 -11.08 14.64 -9.40
C HIS A 182 -11.47 15.64 -10.49
N SER A 183 -11.19 15.32 -11.75
CA SER A 183 -11.48 16.21 -12.88
C SER A 183 -12.98 16.45 -13.02
N THR A 184 -13.36 17.72 -13.15
CA THR A 184 -14.70 18.14 -13.57
C THR A 184 -14.75 18.43 -15.08
N ASP A 185 -13.59 18.45 -15.76
CA ASP A 185 -13.50 18.60 -17.22
C ASP A 185 -13.63 17.23 -17.90
N PRO A 186 -14.67 17.01 -18.72
CA PRO A 186 -14.90 15.74 -19.42
C PRO A 186 -13.74 15.34 -20.33
N ALA A 187 -13.10 16.29 -21.02
CA ALA A 187 -12.00 15.99 -21.93
C ALA A 187 -10.73 15.54 -21.19
N ILE A 188 -10.51 16.07 -19.99
CA ILE A 188 -9.42 15.62 -19.10
C ILE A 188 -9.76 14.25 -18.50
N ALA A 189 -11.01 14.05 -18.10
CA ALA A 189 -11.48 12.76 -17.58
C ALA A 189 -11.36 11.65 -18.65
N ASP A 190 -11.71 11.91 -19.90
CA ASP A 190 -11.57 10.94 -21.00
C ASP A 190 -10.10 10.57 -21.26
N LYS A 191 -9.19 11.56 -21.23
CA LYS A 191 -7.74 11.30 -21.33
C LYS A 191 -7.24 10.45 -20.16
N ALA A 192 -7.70 10.73 -18.94
CA ALA A 192 -7.34 9.96 -17.76
C ALA A 192 -7.87 8.53 -17.84
N LYS A 193 -9.12 8.35 -18.28
CA LYS A 193 -9.75 7.04 -18.49
C LYS A 193 -8.96 6.19 -19.48
N VAL A 194 -8.58 6.77 -20.61
CA VAL A 194 -7.72 6.09 -21.59
C VAL A 194 -6.34 5.77 -21.00
N GLY A 195 -5.73 6.70 -20.26
CA GLY A 195 -4.46 6.47 -19.58
C GLY A 195 -4.51 5.31 -18.57
N LEU A 196 -5.63 5.15 -17.85
CA LEU A 196 -5.86 4.00 -16.98
C LEU A 196 -5.84 2.69 -17.76
N TRP A 197 -6.57 2.63 -18.88
CA TRP A 197 -6.60 1.43 -19.73
C TRP A 197 -5.22 1.08 -20.27
N LEU A 198 -4.46 2.07 -20.72
CA LEU A 198 -3.08 1.90 -21.17
C LEU A 198 -2.14 1.38 -20.07
N SER A 199 -2.49 1.63 -18.80
CA SER A 199 -1.70 1.12 -17.68
C SER A 199 -1.96 -0.37 -17.41
N LEU A 200 -3.16 -0.88 -17.71
CA LEU A 200 -3.62 -2.22 -17.32
C LEU A 200 -2.68 -3.36 -17.75
N PRO A 201 -2.21 -3.46 -19.02
CA PRO A 201 -1.33 -4.56 -19.40
C PRO A 201 -0.05 -4.62 -18.57
N GLY A 202 0.57 -3.46 -18.29
CA GLY A 202 1.78 -3.40 -17.45
C GLY A 202 1.51 -3.58 -15.94
N LEU A 203 0.25 -3.69 -15.52
CA LEU A 203 -0.13 -4.15 -14.18
C LEU A 203 -0.35 -5.66 -14.12
N GLY A 204 -0.19 -6.37 -15.25
CA GLY A 204 -0.51 -7.79 -15.37
C GLY A 204 -2.01 -8.06 -15.48
N ALA A 205 -2.80 -7.07 -15.93
CA ALA A 205 -4.24 -7.25 -16.06
C ALA A 205 -4.58 -8.28 -17.15
N GLY A 206 -5.48 -9.20 -16.83
CA GLY A 206 -5.95 -10.24 -17.75
C GLY A 206 -6.93 -9.70 -18.81
N PRO A 207 -7.26 -10.52 -19.83
CA PRO A 207 -8.25 -10.16 -20.84
C PRO A 207 -9.59 -9.70 -20.25
N ASP A 208 -10.11 -10.40 -19.23
CA ASP A 208 -11.39 -10.09 -18.58
C ASP A 208 -11.39 -8.72 -17.89
N GLU A 209 -10.28 -8.34 -17.27
CA GLU A 209 -10.15 -7.03 -16.61
C GLU A 209 -10.11 -5.90 -17.64
N ILE A 210 -9.45 -6.14 -18.78
CA ILE A 210 -9.49 -5.21 -19.92
C ILE A 210 -10.91 -5.13 -20.49
N GLU A 211 -11.61 -6.25 -20.65
CA GLU A 211 -12.99 -6.24 -21.13
C GLU A 211 -13.90 -5.41 -20.24
N LYS A 212 -13.79 -5.63 -18.92
CA LYS A 212 -14.55 -4.91 -17.89
C LYS A 212 -14.26 -3.41 -17.91
N ALA A 213 -13.03 -3.01 -18.22
CA ALA A 213 -12.67 -1.59 -18.29
C ALA A 213 -13.41 -0.83 -19.42
N PHE A 214 -13.90 -1.54 -20.45
CA PHE A 214 -14.69 -1.00 -21.55
C PHE A 214 -16.21 -1.16 -21.36
N GLU A 215 -16.66 -1.70 -20.23
CA GLU A 215 -18.08 -1.86 -19.94
C GLU A 215 -18.80 -0.50 -19.97
N GLY A 216 -19.92 -0.42 -20.68
CA GLY A 216 -20.68 0.82 -20.87
C GLY A 216 -20.06 1.83 -21.85
N VAL A 217 -18.93 1.54 -22.49
CA VAL A 217 -18.34 2.39 -23.54
C VAL A 217 -18.86 1.95 -24.92
N PRO A 218 -19.51 2.83 -25.69
CA PRO A 218 -19.95 2.49 -27.04
C PRO A 218 -18.75 2.10 -27.93
N PRO A 219 -18.81 1.00 -28.70
CA PRO A 219 -17.71 0.56 -29.57
C PRO A 219 -17.28 1.61 -30.61
N GLY A 220 -18.21 2.47 -31.03
CA GLY A 220 -17.97 3.57 -31.97
C GLY A 220 -17.46 4.86 -31.31
N ALA A 221 -17.35 4.93 -29.98
CA ALA A 221 -16.95 6.15 -29.29
C ALA A 221 -15.53 6.57 -29.68
N GLU A 222 -15.39 7.84 -30.06
CA GLU A 222 -14.11 8.46 -30.36
C GLU A 222 -13.46 8.96 -29.07
N LEU A 223 -12.30 8.41 -28.74
CA LEU A 223 -11.60 8.67 -27.49
C LEU A 223 -10.19 9.21 -27.75
N PRO A 224 -9.67 10.08 -26.88
CA PRO A 224 -8.31 10.60 -27.01
C PRO A 224 -7.30 9.47 -26.83
N TRP A 225 -6.51 9.16 -27.85
CA TRP A 225 -5.56 8.04 -27.86
C TRP A 225 -4.20 8.45 -28.44
N MET A 226 -3.13 8.30 -27.66
CA MET A 226 -1.73 8.50 -28.10
C MET A 226 -1.46 9.81 -28.88
N GLY A 227 -2.08 10.91 -28.45
CA GLY A 227 -1.94 12.22 -29.09
C GLY A 227 -2.90 12.48 -30.26
N GLY A 228 -3.80 11.54 -30.57
CA GLY A 228 -4.87 11.67 -31.55
C GLY A 228 -6.22 11.21 -31.00
N VAL A 229 -7.12 10.82 -31.90
CA VAL A 229 -8.44 10.27 -31.59
C VAL A 229 -8.55 8.89 -32.21
N GLU A 230 -9.04 7.91 -31.45
CA GLU A 230 -9.26 6.55 -31.94
C GLU A 230 -10.56 5.97 -31.38
N ARG A 231 -11.12 5.00 -32.10
CA ARG A 231 -12.37 4.33 -31.70
C ARG A 231 -12.14 3.36 -30.55
N ALA A 232 -13.07 3.31 -29.61
CA ALA A 232 -13.01 2.46 -28.42
C ALA A 232 -12.82 0.96 -28.75
N ASP A 233 -13.47 0.45 -29.80
CA ASP A 233 -13.29 -0.94 -30.24
C ASP A 233 -11.86 -1.25 -30.68
N ARG A 234 -11.25 -0.36 -31.46
CA ARG A 234 -9.85 -0.49 -31.89
C ARG A 234 -8.87 -0.42 -30.73
N ILE A 235 -9.15 0.46 -29.77
CA ILE A 235 -8.35 0.56 -28.55
C ILE A 235 -8.42 -0.75 -27.77
N LYS A 236 -9.64 -1.27 -27.51
CA LYS A 236 -9.85 -2.53 -26.80
C LYS A 236 -9.11 -3.68 -27.49
N SER A 237 -9.25 -3.82 -28.82
CA SER A 237 -8.56 -4.88 -29.57
C SER A 237 -7.04 -4.79 -29.45
N ARG A 238 -6.44 -3.59 -29.48
CA ARG A 238 -5.00 -3.42 -29.28
C ARG A 238 -4.57 -3.87 -27.88
N LEU A 239 -5.28 -3.43 -26.85
CA LEU A 239 -4.96 -3.81 -25.47
C LEU A 239 -5.05 -5.32 -25.26
N LEU A 240 -6.11 -5.96 -25.77
CA LEU A 240 -6.25 -7.42 -25.70
C LEU A 240 -5.14 -8.16 -26.46
N SER A 241 -4.72 -7.64 -27.63
CA SER A 241 -3.60 -8.22 -28.37
C SER A 241 -2.24 -8.06 -27.71
N SER A 242 -2.12 -7.13 -26.75
CA SER A 242 -0.88 -6.86 -26.00
C SER A 242 -0.75 -7.67 -24.71
N VAL A 243 -1.81 -8.39 -24.32
CA VAL A 243 -1.78 -9.29 -23.17
C VAL A 243 -1.49 -10.69 -23.70
N GLU A 244 -0.32 -11.24 -23.34
CA GLU A 244 -0.14 -12.67 -23.46
C GLU A 244 -1.13 -13.35 -22.50
N PRO A 245 -1.96 -14.29 -22.98
CA PRO A 245 -2.85 -15.02 -22.10
C PRO A 245 -1.99 -15.77 -21.08
N ILE A 246 -2.06 -15.35 -19.81
CA ILE A 246 -1.57 -16.17 -18.71
C ILE A 246 -2.62 -17.28 -18.59
N PRO A 247 -2.30 -18.54 -18.96
CA PRO A 247 -3.26 -19.61 -18.80
C PRO A 247 -3.63 -19.69 -17.32
N GLU A 248 -4.92 -19.56 -17.00
CA GLU A 248 -5.39 -19.88 -15.66
C GLU A 248 -5.11 -21.37 -15.43
N PRO A 249 -4.21 -21.73 -14.50
CA PRO A 249 -3.98 -23.14 -14.22
C PRO A 249 -5.27 -23.71 -13.61
N ALA A 250 -5.73 -24.82 -14.16
CA ALA A 250 -6.83 -25.57 -13.56
C ALA A 250 -6.49 -25.85 -12.09
N ALA A 251 -7.40 -25.53 -11.18
CA ALA A 251 -7.18 -25.77 -9.76
C ALA A 251 -6.93 -27.27 -9.54
N PRO A 252 -5.79 -27.66 -8.94
CA PRO A 252 -5.46 -29.07 -8.74
C PRO A 252 -6.47 -29.72 -7.80
N SER A 253 -6.72 -31.01 -7.99
CA SER A 253 -7.47 -31.80 -7.01
C SER A 253 -6.70 -31.87 -5.68
N LEU A 254 -7.40 -31.99 -4.56
CA LEU A 254 -6.76 -32.13 -3.25
C LEU A 254 -5.78 -33.32 -3.19
N SER A 255 -6.03 -34.37 -3.97
CA SER A 255 -5.16 -35.54 -4.11
C SER A 255 -3.84 -35.27 -4.83
N GLU A 256 -3.75 -34.20 -5.63
CA GLU A 256 -2.55 -33.80 -6.36
C GLU A 256 -1.68 -32.82 -5.56
N ILE A 257 -2.20 -32.29 -4.45
CA ILE A 257 -1.47 -31.34 -3.60
C ILE A 257 -0.36 -32.08 -2.85
N LYS A 258 0.89 -31.83 -3.26
CA LYS A 258 2.07 -32.23 -2.50
C LYS A 258 2.42 -31.15 -1.47
N LEU A 259 2.49 -31.55 -0.21
CA LEU A 259 2.91 -30.64 0.87
C LEU A 259 4.43 -30.43 0.82
N LEU A 260 4.86 -29.24 0.39
CA LEU A 260 6.27 -28.82 0.44
C LEU A 260 6.58 -28.16 1.80
N LYS A 261 7.62 -28.63 2.49
CA LYS A 261 8.09 -28.06 3.76
C LYS A 261 9.36 -27.24 3.52
N LEU A 262 9.24 -25.92 3.61
CA LEU A 262 10.36 -25.00 3.45
C LEU A 262 11.08 -24.75 4.79
N ARG A 263 12.40 -24.85 4.78
CA ARG A 263 13.27 -24.54 5.94
C ARG A 263 13.73 -23.10 5.85
N LEU A 264 13.09 -22.25 6.63
CA LEU A 264 13.44 -20.84 6.73
C LEU A 264 14.51 -20.61 7.81
N PRO A 265 15.34 -19.56 7.66
CA PRO A 265 16.16 -19.09 8.76
C PRO A 265 15.29 -18.69 9.97
N PRO A 266 15.85 -18.61 11.19
CA PRO A 266 15.14 -18.15 12.38
C PRO A 266 14.98 -16.61 12.40
N VAL A 267 14.69 -16.03 11.23
CA VAL A 267 14.36 -14.63 11.02
C VAL A 267 13.03 -14.63 10.29
N PRO A 268 11.99 -14.04 10.88
CA PRO A 268 10.69 -14.02 10.26
C PRO A 268 10.68 -13.06 9.06
N PRO A 269 9.82 -13.27 8.05
CA PRO A 269 9.62 -12.31 6.96
C PRO A 269 9.13 -10.94 7.42
N TRP A 270 8.59 -10.92 8.63
CA TRP A 270 8.05 -9.80 9.35
C TRP A 270 8.45 -9.90 10.82
N ASP A 271 8.81 -8.79 11.47
CA ASP A 271 8.98 -8.80 12.92
C ASP A 271 7.67 -9.23 13.64
N PHE A 272 7.66 -10.41 14.26
CA PHE A 272 6.46 -10.93 14.94
C PHE A 272 6.14 -10.20 16.25
N ASP A 273 7.10 -9.48 16.84
CA ASP A 273 6.81 -8.55 17.94
C ASP A 273 5.98 -7.36 17.44
N LEU A 274 6.02 -7.10 16.12
CA LEU A 274 5.09 -6.24 15.38
C LEU A 274 3.80 -6.97 14.90
N ILE A 275 3.50 -8.19 15.33
CA ILE A 275 2.29 -8.90 14.87
C ILE A 275 1.50 -9.48 16.04
N GLY A 276 2.09 -9.65 17.23
CA GLY A 276 1.49 -10.33 18.38
C GLY A 276 0.16 -9.80 18.95
N GLN A 277 -0.46 -8.78 18.35
CA GLN A 277 -1.80 -8.30 18.68
C GLN A 277 -2.77 -8.23 17.48
N ALA A 278 -2.31 -8.57 16.28
CA ALA A 278 -3.14 -8.69 15.10
C ALA A 278 -3.93 -10.00 15.14
N LYS A 279 -5.21 -9.98 14.72
CA LYS A 279 -5.93 -11.22 14.44
C LYS A 279 -5.33 -11.84 13.18
N PRO A 280 -4.98 -13.14 13.16
CA PRO A 280 -4.45 -13.82 11.97
C PRO A 280 -5.33 -13.63 10.73
N GLU A 281 -6.65 -13.58 10.91
CA GLU A 281 -7.61 -13.34 9.82
C GLU A 281 -7.48 -11.95 9.15
N THR A 282 -6.80 -11.00 9.78
CA THR A 282 -6.61 -9.63 9.25
C THR A 282 -5.39 -9.54 8.31
N PHE A 283 -4.52 -10.56 8.28
CA PHE A 283 -3.24 -10.50 7.58
C PHE A 283 -2.85 -11.84 6.93
N PRO A 284 -3.39 -12.17 5.74
CA PRO A 284 -3.05 -13.42 5.05
C PRO A 284 -1.56 -13.52 4.64
N ASP A 285 -0.86 -12.39 4.47
CA ASP A 285 0.54 -12.34 4.00
C ASP A 285 1.58 -12.09 5.12
N VAL A 286 1.19 -12.20 6.41
CA VAL A 286 2.08 -11.98 7.57
C VAL A 286 3.23 -12.99 7.65
N LEU A 287 3.05 -14.18 7.06
CA LEU A 287 4.09 -15.19 6.93
C LEU A 287 5.02 -14.91 5.73
N GLY A 288 4.95 -13.72 5.14
CA GLY A 288 5.52 -13.43 3.84
C GLY A 288 4.66 -13.97 2.71
N ARG A 289 4.93 -13.51 1.49
CA ARG A 289 4.28 -14.01 0.28
C ARG A 289 5.17 -15.05 -0.39
N LEU A 290 4.61 -16.22 -0.61
CA LEU A 290 5.22 -17.26 -1.43
C LEU A 290 4.73 -17.11 -2.86
N VAL A 291 5.65 -16.98 -3.82
CA VAL A 291 5.34 -16.82 -5.24
C VAL A 291 6.26 -17.72 -6.06
N GLU A 292 5.69 -18.39 -7.06
CA GLU A 292 6.44 -19.12 -8.08
C GLU A 292 6.82 -18.16 -9.21
N ILE A 293 8.09 -18.15 -9.59
CA ILE A 293 8.63 -17.35 -10.69
C ILE A 293 9.54 -18.26 -11.51
N GLY A 294 9.04 -18.70 -12.66
CA GLY A 294 9.73 -19.72 -13.46
C GLY A 294 9.85 -21.03 -12.70
N ASP A 295 11.06 -21.59 -12.65
CA ASP A 295 11.42 -22.81 -11.90
C ASP A 295 11.86 -22.53 -10.45
N LYS A 296 11.59 -21.32 -9.96
CA LYS A 296 11.98 -20.88 -8.63
C LYS A 296 10.77 -20.57 -7.77
N LEU A 297 10.95 -20.80 -6.48
CA LEU A 297 9.99 -20.44 -5.46
C LEU A 297 10.59 -19.34 -4.59
N ILE A 298 9.87 -18.23 -4.42
CA ILE A 298 10.33 -17.04 -3.71
C ILE A 298 9.43 -16.79 -2.52
N LEU A 299 10.02 -16.76 -1.33
CA LEU A 299 9.37 -16.18 -0.17
C LEU A 299 9.86 -14.74 0.01
N SER A 300 8.93 -13.79 0.03
CA SER A 300 9.25 -12.39 0.21
C SER A 300 8.45 -11.76 1.35
N GLY A 301 9.15 -10.97 2.15
CA GLY A 301 8.63 -10.05 3.14
C GLY A 301 9.54 -8.84 3.27
N PRO A 302 9.15 -7.83 4.05
CA PRO A 302 9.95 -6.60 4.23
C PRO A 302 11.35 -6.85 4.79
N GLU A 303 11.53 -7.91 5.58
CA GLU A 303 12.80 -8.21 6.25
C GLU A 303 13.48 -9.50 5.77
N LEU A 304 12.78 -10.32 4.98
CA LEU A 304 13.27 -11.59 4.47
C LEU A 304 12.93 -11.76 3.00
N ILE A 305 13.94 -12.10 2.21
CA ILE A 305 13.75 -12.69 0.89
C ILE A 305 14.52 -14.00 0.86
N ALA A 306 13.85 -15.08 0.49
CA ALA A 306 14.46 -16.39 0.32
C ALA A 306 14.07 -16.97 -1.04
N LEU A 307 15.07 -17.42 -1.79
CA LEU A 307 14.90 -18.07 -3.08
C LEU A 307 15.14 -19.57 -2.91
N PHE A 308 14.26 -20.38 -3.49
CA PHE A 308 14.35 -21.83 -3.51
C PHE A 308 14.32 -22.31 -4.97
N GLU A 309 15.00 -23.42 -5.22
CA GLU A 309 14.72 -24.24 -6.41
C GLU A 309 13.36 -24.92 -6.24
N GLU A 310 12.72 -25.29 -7.35
CA GLU A 310 11.52 -26.10 -7.34
C GLU A 310 11.71 -27.38 -6.50
N GLY A 311 10.81 -27.62 -5.56
CA GLY A 311 10.85 -28.80 -4.67
C GLY A 311 11.97 -28.80 -3.63
N ALA A 312 12.83 -27.78 -3.56
CA ALA A 312 13.89 -27.72 -2.57
C ALA A 312 13.37 -27.27 -1.20
N GLU A 313 13.76 -28.00 -0.15
CA GLU A 313 13.44 -27.60 1.23
C GLU A 313 14.30 -26.43 1.73
N ARG A 314 15.50 -26.23 1.15
CA ARG A 314 16.46 -25.21 1.62
C ARG A 314 16.62 -24.11 0.58
N PRO A 315 16.76 -22.85 1.01
CA PRO A 315 16.94 -21.75 0.08
C PRO A 315 18.33 -21.79 -0.56
N LEU A 316 18.41 -21.45 -1.84
CA LEU A 316 19.66 -21.19 -2.56
C LEU A 316 20.43 -20.04 -1.92
N TRP A 317 19.69 -18.97 -1.60
CA TRP A 317 20.21 -17.84 -0.85
C TRP A 317 19.10 -17.19 -0.05
N VAL A 318 19.53 -16.43 0.95
CA VAL A 318 18.65 -15.66 1.81
C VAL A 318 19.20 -14.26 1.96
N ARG A 319 18.32 -13.26 1.79
CA ARG A 319 18.54 -11.90 2.25
C ARG A 319 17.71 -11.62 3.48
N LYS A 320 18.38 -11.05 4.47
CA LYS A 320 17.81 -10.68 5.76
C LYS A 320 18.18 -9.23 5.98
N LEU A 321 17.27 -8.45 6.53
CA LEU A 321 17.64 -7.15 7.06
C LEU A 321 18.55 -7.38 8.27
N GLY A 322 19.84 -7.05 8.12
CA GLY A 322 20.85 -7.19 9.17
C GLY A 322 20.78 -6.03 10.14
N GLY A 323 19.73 -5.95 10.95
CA GLY A 323 19.62 -4.96 12.02
C GLY A 323 19.52 -5.66 13.38
N PRO A 324 19.90 -4.99 14.50
CA PRO A 324 19.57 -5.51 15.82
C PRO A 324 18.07 -5.81 15.85
N ARG A 325 17.70 -7.03 16.29
CA ARG A 325 16.33 -7.31 16.71
C ARG A 325 15.97 -6.18 17.62
N ILE A 326 15.00 -5.39 17.20
CA ILE A 326 14.71 -4.16 17.89
C ILE A 326 13.99 -4.61 19.17
N GLU A 327 14.74 -4.92 20.24
CA GLU A 327 14.20 -5.21 21.57
C GLU A 327 13.33 -4.04 22.06
N ASP A 328 13.48 -2.88 21.44
CA ASP A 328 12.64 -1.70 21.59
C ASP A 328 11.55 -1.48 20.51
N ALA A 329 11.42 -2.25 19.42
CA ALA A 329 10.40 -1.98 18.38
C ALA A 329 9.02 -2.39 18.86
N GLY A 330 8.91 -3.54 19.52
CA GLY A 330 7.66 -3.93 20.19
C GLY A 330 7.22 -2.86 21.18
N GLU A 331 8.16 -2.29 21.94
CA GLU A 331 7.94 -1.19 22.88
C GLU A 331 7.61 0.16 22.17
N ARG A 332 8.29 0.48 21.07
CA ARG A 332 8.13 1.73 20.28
C ARG A 332 6.85 1.72 19.42
N VAL A 333 6.47 0.58 18.86
CA VAL A 333 5.19 0.39 18.14
C VAL A 333 4.03 0.29 19.14
N ARG A 334 4.23 -0.32 20.31
CA ARG A 334 3.28 -0.19 21.45
C ARG A 334 3.11 1.26 21.91
N ARG A 335 4.18 2.07 21.94
CA ARG A 335 4.13 3.52 22.28
C ARG A 335 3.48 4.37 21.18
N ARG A 336 3.54 3.93 19.91
CA ARG A 336 3.03 4.67 18.74
C ARG A 336 1.65 4.22 18.25
N GLY A 337 1.09 3.11 18.73
CA GLY A 337 -0.36 2.87 18.74
C GLY A 337 -1.06 2.67 17.39
N GLY A 338 -0.36 2.24 16.34
CA GLY A 338 -0.97 1.88 15.06
C GLY A 338 -0.08 0.96 14.23
N TRP A 339 -0.71 0.02 13.54
CA TRP A 339 -0.10 -0.82 12.51
C TRP A 339 -0.21 -0.10 11.17
N ILE A 340 0.85 -0.14 10.38
CA ILE A 340 0.79 0.30 8.99
C ILE A 340 0.46 -0.93 8.16
N HIS A 341 -0.65 -0.87 7.44
CA HIS A 341 -0.97 -1.86 6.40
C HIS A 341 -0.02 -1.60 5.24
N PRO A 342 0.87 -2.55 4.89
CA PRO A 342 1.44 -2.51 3.56
C PRO A 342 0.48 -3.29 2.66
N GLY A 343 0.21 -2.76 1.47
CA GLY A 343 -0.44 -3.55 0.42
C GLY A 343 0.31 -4.86 0.12
N ARG A 344 -0.27 -5.69 -0.74
CA ARG A 344 0.28 -7.01 -1.09
C ARG A 344 1.78 -6.99 -1.42
N PHE A 345 2.54 -7.94 -0.90
CA PHE A 345 3.97 -8.13 -1.17
C PHE A 345 4.14 -9.17 -2.27
N VAL A 346 3.91 -8.80 -3.52
CA VAL A 346 4.16 -9.71 -4.64
C VAL A 346 5.52 -9.38 -5.23
N PRO A 347 6.58 -10.18 -4.97
CA PRO A 347 7.83 -10.03 -5.69
C PRO A 347 7.60 -10.31 -7.18
N ALA A 348 8.38 -9.66 -8.04
CA ALA A 348 8.37 -9.86 -9.49
C ALA A 348 9.79 -10.12 -9.98
N ALA A 349 9.97 -10.87 -11.06
CA ALA A 349 11.27 -11.02 -11.68
C ALA A 349 11.24 -10.68 -13.17
N ASP A 350 12.38 -10.19 -13.65
CA ASP A 350 12.65 -9.94 -15.07
C ASP A 350 14.11 -10.33 -15.35
N GLY A 351 14.30 -11.37 -16.16
CA GLY A 351 15.61 -11.97 -16.40
C GLY A 351 16.32 -12.37 -15.09
N GLU A 352 17.55 -11.90 -14.89
CA GLU A 352 18.35 -12.17 -13.68
C GLU A 352 18.04 -11.23 -12.51
N ARG A 353 16.92 -10.51 -12.53
CA ARG A 353 16.57 -9.53 -11.49
C ARG A 353 15.28 -9.89 -10.79
N LEU A 354 15.31 -9.82 -9.47
CA LEU A 354 14.16 -9.90 -8.58
C LEU A 354 13.86 -8.52 -8.02
N TYR A 355 12.63 -8.06 -8.17
CA TYR A 355 12.12 -6.84 -7.57
C TYR A 355 11.21 -7.18 -6.41
N SER A 356 11.43 -6.55 -5.28
CA SER A 356 10.53 -6.69 -4.14
C SER A 356 10.51 -5.44 -3.28
N ARG A 357 9.41 -5.26 -2.55
CA ARG A 357 9.38 -4.31 -1.44
C ARG A 357 10.40 -4.76 -0.39
N TRP A 358 11.21 -3.82 0.07
CA TRP A 358 12.35 -4.13 0.94
C TRP A 358 12.54 -3.04 1.99
N GLY A 359 12.81 -3.48 3.22
CA GLY A 359 13.20 -2.61 4.32
C GLY A 359 12.03 -1.93 5.04
N VAL A 360 12.27 -1.66 6.32
CA VAL A 360 11.42 -0.85 7.19
C VAL A 360 12.26 0.26 7.83
N ASP A 361 11.70 1.46 7.97
CA ASP A 361 12.34 2.53 8.74
C ASP A 361 12.22 2.29 10.25
N GLU A 362 12.84 3.18 11.03
CA GLU A 362 12.76 3.20 12.50
C GLU A 362 11.32 3.36 13.05
N SER A 363 10.36 3.71 12.20
CA SER A 363 8.93 3.77 12.51
C SER A 363 8.15 2.53 12.06
N GLY A 364 8.82 1.49 11.54
CA GLY A 364 8.17 0.28 11.03
C GLY A 364 7.44 0.51 9.71
N ARG A 365 7.73 1.59 8.98
CA ARG A 365 7.13 1.87 7.67
C ARG A 365 8.01 1.32 6.57
N MET A 366 7.37 0.86 5.50
CA MET A 366 8.06 0.47 4.29
C MET A 366 8.84 1.65 3.70
N VAL A 367 10.13 1.45 3.43
CA VAL A 367 11.00 2.51 2.90
C VAL A 367 11.26 2.38 1.42
N SER A 368 11.18 1.17 0.84
CA SER A 368 11.65 1.01 -0.53
C SER A 368 11.09 -0.18 -1.31
N VAL A 369 11.25 -0.06 -2.64
CA VAL A 369 11.36 -1.20 -3.56
C VAL A 369 12.85 -1.39 -3.87
N ALA A 370 13.32 -2.63 -3.90
CA ALA A 370 14.68 -2.97 -4.23
C ALA A 370 14.74 -4.02 -5.34
N ALA A 371 15.79 -3.94 -6.15
CA ALA A 371 16.15 -4.98 -7.10
C ALA A 371 17.32 -5.81 -6.54
N PHE A 372 17.24 -7.12 -6.74
CA PHE A 372 18.25 -8.09 -6.34
C PHE A 372 18.66 -8.91 -7.55
N ASP A 373 19.93 -9.26 -7.62
CA ASP A 373 20.45 -10.27 -8.53
C ASP A 373 19.85 -11.63 -8.13
N LEU A 374 19.08 -12.24 -9.02
CA LEU A 374 18.31 -13.45 -8.74
C LEU A 374 19.22 -14.64 -8.45
N ARG A 375 20.44 -14.68 -9.01
CA ARG A 375 21.38 -15.79 -8.82
C ARG A 375 22.07 -15.75 -7.45
N THR A 376 22.42 -14.56 -6.99
CA THR A 376 23.26 -14.34 -5.80
C THR A 376 22.52 -13.71 -4.63
N GLY A 377 21.30 -13.24 -4.86
CA GLY A 377 20.51 -12.42 -3.95
C GLY A 377 21.08 -11.03 -3.71
N ARG A 378 22.20 -10.63 -4.34
CA ARG A 378 22.86 -9.34 -4.05
C ARG A 378 21.93 -8.19 -4.44
N MET A 379 21.73 -7.23 -3.54
CA MET A 379 20.98 -6.02 -3.89
C MET A 379 21.74 -5.21 -4.95
N ILE A 380 21.03 -4.84 -6.01
CA ILE A 380 21.53 -4.05 -7.13
C ILE A 380 21.24 -2.57 -6.87
N TRP A 381 20.00 -2.24 -6.51
CA TRP A 381 19.56 -0.89 -6.16
C TRP A 381 18.34 -0.93 -5.25
N SER A 382 18.04 0.21 -4.61
CA SER A 382 16.84 0.44 -3.81
C SER A 382 16.30 1.85 -4.04
N THR A 383 14.97 2.04 -4.04
CA THR A 383 14.36 3.39 -4.08
C THR A 383 14.64 4.21 -2.82
N ALA A 384 15.10 3.58 -1.73
CA ALA A 384 15.61 4.32 -0.56
C ALA A 384 16.94 5.02 -0.86
N ASP A 385 17.70 4.52 -1.84
CA ASP A 385 19.03 5.01 -2.21
C ASP A 385 18.98 5.87 -3.49
N ASP A 386 17.79 6.13 -4.06
CA ASP A 386 17.59 6.89 -5.30
C ASP A 386 16.81 8.21 -5.06
N PRO A 387 17.49 9.39 -5.18
CA PRO A 387 16.87 10.70 -4.98
C PRO A 387 15.73 11.03 -5.95
N GLU A 388 15.70 10.45 -7.15
CA GLU A 388 14.66 10.70 -8.16
C GLU A 388 13.34 9.98 -7.83
N LEU A 389 13.42 8.87 -7.08
CA LEU A 389 12.28 8.02 -6.73
C LEU A 389 11.80 8.23 -5.29
N GLU A 390 12.51 9.01 -4.49
CA GLU A 390 12.19 9.31 -3.10
C GLU A 390 10.80 9.96 -2.92
N GLY A 391 10.29 10.64 -3.95
CA GLY A 391 8.95 11.26 -3.96
C GLY A 391 7.79 10.26 -4.14
N LEU A 392 8.08 9.02 -4.58
CA LEU A 392 7.09 7.95 -4.75
C LEU A 392 6.93 7.09 -3.49
N ARG A 393 7.39 7.56 -2.32
CA ARG A 393 7.09 6.95 -1.01
C ARG A 393 5.58 6.68 -0.96
N PHE A 394 5.21 5.43 -1.21
CA PHE A 394 3.84 4.98 -1.19
C PHE A 394 3.32 5.30 0.21
N ALA A 395 2.51 6.37 0.30
CA ALA A 395 1.65 6.53 1.45
C ALA A 395 0.86 5.24 1.49
N THR A 396 1.06 4.50 2.57
CA THR A 396 0.46 3.21 2.84
C THR A 396 -1.04 3.34 2.69
N ASP A 397 -1.55 2.82 1.58
CA ASP A 397 -2.98 2.55 1.38
C ASP A 397 -3.47 1.50 2.39
#